data_AF-A0A2H3RNZ6-F1
#
_entry.id   AF-A0A2H3RNZ6-F1
#
_cell.length_a   1.000
_cell.length_b   1.000
_cell.length_c   1.000
_cell.angle_alpha   90.00
_cell.angle_beta   90.00
_cell.angle_gamma   90.00
#
_symmetry.space_group_name_H-M   'P 1'
#
loop_
_entity.id
_entity.type
_entity.pdbx_description
1 polymer ?
#
loop_
_entity_poly.entity_id
_entity_poly.type
_entity_poly.pdbx_seq_one_letter_code
_entity_poly.pdbx_strand_id
1 'polypeptide(L)'
;MDKLQRNKTTAAQAIAIEDGKDHPFRPGETHSTKYFDLLKQRRALPVSAKRQEFLDAYHQHQVIVLSSEPGSERAIQIPQFIFFDEWEGNGKIACTHTRRIEVASAAERTAAEMDVHVGAEVGFAMRFDKLRHDQTELLYMTDRTLLEVAGKQPNFNDFACIIIDEAHERALATDMLLGLLKVAISQRTDLKVVVMLATSDAQRFLD
;
A
#
# COMPACT_ATOMS: atom_id res chain seq x y z
N MET A 1 -16.88 13.01 -13.42
CA MET A 1 -16.03 12.82 -12.22
C MET A 1 -14.72 13.51 -12.49
N ASP A 2 -14.28 14.40 -11.59
CA ASP A 2 -12.90 14.87 -11.63
C ASP A 2 -11.99 13.64 -11.53
N LYS A 3 -11.09 13.49 -12.49
CA LYS A 3 -10.20 12.33 -12.56
C LYS A 3 -9.23 12.38 -11.38
N LEU A 4 -8.98 11.22 -10.77
CA LEU A 4 -7.88 11.07 -9.81
C LEU A 4 -6.58 11.42 -10.52
N GLN A 5 -5.72 12.19 -9.88
CA GLN A 5 -4.45 12.57 -10.45
C GLN A 5 -3.33 12.22 -9.48
N ARG A 6 -2.34 11.50 -9.98
CA ARG A 6 -1.12 11.15 -9.25
C ARG A 6 -0.54 12.36 -8.51
N ASN A 7 -0.22 12.20 -7.23
CA ASN A 7 0.31 13.22 -6.33
C ASN A 7 -0.61 14.45 -6.13
N LYS A 8 -1.90 14.35 -6.42
CA LYS A 8 -2.87 15.44 -6.26
C LYS A 8 -4.26 14.97 -5.84
N THR A 9 -4.47 13.67 -5.66
CA THR A 9 -5.76 13.14 -5.25
C THR A 9 -6.03 13.54 -3.80
N THR A 10 -7.16 14.19 -3.57
CA THR A 10 -7.64 14.50 -2.21
C THR A 10 -8.39 13.32 -1.62
N ALA A 11 -8.44 13.25 -0.29
CA ALA A 11 -9.27 12.29 0.42
C ALA A 11 -10.73 12.40 -0.03
N ALA A 12 -11.26 13.61 -0.23
CA ALA A 12 -12.63 13.83 -0.68
C ALA A 12 -12.91 13.24 -2.07
N GLN A 13 -11.98 13.39 -3.03
CA GLN A 13 -12.13 12.80 -4.36
C GLN A 13 -12.12 11.27 -4.30
N ALA A 14 -11.20 10.68 -3.54
CA ALA A 14 -11.15 9.23 -3.39
C ALA A 14 -12.38 8.68 -2.64
N ILE A 15 -12.85 9.39 -1.60
CA ILE A 15 -14.10 9.07 -0.88
C ILE A 15 -15.29 9.10 -1.83
N ALA A 16 -15.40 10.11 -2.71
CA ALA A 16 -16.51 10.20 -3.65
C ALA A 16 -16.55 9.03 -4.65
N ILE A 17 -15.40 8.43 -4.97
CA ILE A 17 -15.32 7.22 -5.80
C ILE A 17 -15.73 5.99 -5.00
N GLU A 18 -15.20 5.86 -3.79
CA GLU A 18 -15.54 4.76 -2.86
C GLU A 18 -17.02 4.74 -2.49
N ASP A 19 -17.65 5.91 -2.34
CA ASP A 19 -19.08 6.03 -2.04
C ASP A 19 -19.97 5.87 -3.29
N GLY A 20 -19.36 5.80 -4.48
CA GLY A 20 -20.05 5.61 -5.75
C GLY A 20 -20.74 4.25 -5.83
N LYS A 21 -21.87 4.18 -6.55
CA LYS A 21 -22.57 2.90 -6.76
C LYS A 21 -21.83 2.00 -7.76
N ASP A 22 -21.28 2.60 -8.81
CA ASP A 22 -20.65 1.90 -9.91
C ASP A 22 -19.24 1.46 -9.52
N HIS A 23 -18.87 0.22 -9.86
CA HIS A 23 -17.58 -0.34 -9.50
C HIS A 23 -16.49 0.28 -10.39
N PRO A 24 -15.49 0.98 -9.83
CA PRO A 24 -14.61 1.82 -10.62
C PRO A 24 -13.59 1.03 -11.46
N PHE A 25 -13.38 -0.26 -11.15
CA PHE A 25 -12.52 -1.18 -11.93
C PHE A 25 -13.28 -2.13 -12.87
N ARG A 26 -14.62 -2.11 -12.82
CA ARG A 26 -15.47 -3.08 -13.53
C ARG A 26 -16.62 -2.33 -14.21
N PRO A 27 -16.39 -1.81 -15.42
CA PRO A 27 -17.39 -1.00 -16.12
C PRO A 27 -18.71 -1.76 -16.30
N GLY A 28 -19.82 -1.16 -15.85
CA GLY A 28 -21.16 -1.76 -15.93
C GLY A 28 -21.53 -2.64 -14.74
N GLU A 29 -20.61 -2.86 -13.79
CA GLU A 29 -20.88 -3.51 -12.52
C GLU A 29 -21.06 -2.48 -11.41
N THR A 30 -21.76 -2.87 -10.34
CA THR A 30 -21.98 -2.03 -9.15
C THR A 30 -21.37 -2.70 -7.94
N HIS A 31 -20.93 -1.91 -6.97
CA HIS A 31 -20.45 -2.44 -5.70
C HIS A 31 -21.48 -3.32 -4.99
N SER A 32 -21.00 -4.39 -4.37
CA SER A 32 -21.81 -5.33 -3.61
C SER A 32 -22.30 -4.72 -2.30
N THR A 33 -23.36 -5.28 -1.72
CA THR A 33 -23.81 -4.86 -0.36
C THR A 33 -22.70 -5.06 0.67
N LYS A 34 -21.94 -6.15 0.55
CA LYS A 34 -20.82 -6.48 1.44
C LYS A 34 -19.72 -5.42 1.38
N TYR A 35 -19.45 -4.85 0.21
CA TYR A 35 -18.51 -3.74 0.05
C TYR A 35 -18.92 -2.55 0.91
N PHE A 36 -20.18 -2.10 0.85
CA PHE A 36 -20.64 -0.94 1.63
C PHE A 36 -20.63 -1.20 3.14
N ASP A 37 -20.91 -2.44 3.57
CA ASP A 37 -20.78 -2.83 4.98
C ASP A 37 -19.33 -2.74 5.47
N LEU A 38 -18.37 -3.20 4.65
CA LEU A 38 -16.94 -3.08 4.93
C LEU A 38 -16.46 -1.63 4.87
N LEU A 39 -16.94 -0.85 3.90
CA LEU A 39 -16.61 0.57 3.76
C LEU A 39 -17.00 1.34 5.03
N LYS A 40 -18.20 1.09 5.57
CA LYS A 40 -18.64 1.68 6.84
C LYS A 40 -17.70 1.34 8.00
N GLN A 41 -17.22 0.10 8.09
CA GLN A 41 -16.26 -0.32 9.12
C GLN A 41 -14.92 0.39 8.95
N ARG A 42 -14.39 0.45 7.72
CA ARG A 42 -13.13 1.13 7.38
C ARG A 42 -13.16 2.60 7.77
N ARG A 43 -14.28 3.30 7.54
CA ARG A 43 -14.44 4.72 7.90
C ARG A 43 -14.41 4.97 9.41
N ALA A 44 -14.72 3.98 10.24
CA ALA A 44 -14.66 4.09 11.69
C ALA A 44 -13.23 3.94 12.25
N LEU A 45 -12.25 3.51 11.43
CA LEU A 45 -10.87 3.34 11.86
C LEU A 45 -10.19 4.71 12.08
N PRO A 46 -9.33 4.85 13.10
CA PRO A 46 -8.60 6.10 13.36
C PRO A 46 -7.76 6.57 12.17
N VAL A 47 -7.16 5.65 11.41
CA VAL A 47 -6.35 5.95 10.23
C VAL A 47 -7.17 6.65 9.12
N SER A 48 -8.46 6.34 9.01
CA SER A 48 -9.35 6.93 8.02
C SER A 48 -9.61 8.42 8.26
N ALA A 49 -9.69 8.84 9.53
CA ALA A 49 -9.83 10.26 9.89
C ALA A 49 -8.57 11.08 9.52
N LYS A 50 -7.43 10.41 9.35
CA LYS A 50 -6.13 11.01 9.02
C LYS A 50 -5.74 10.87 7.55
N ARG A 51 -6.65 10.42 6.67
CA ARG A 51 -6.36 10.19 5.25
C ARG A 51 -5.82 11.43 4.53
N GLN A 52 -6.44 12.59 4.73
CA GLN A 52 -5.98 13.82 4.05
C GLN A 52 -4.58 14.23 4.53
N GLU A 53 -4.35 14.18 5.85
CA GLU A 53 -3.04 14.47 6.43
C GLU A 53 -1.95 13.54 5.89
N PHE A 54 -2.27 12.24 5.75
CA PHE A 54 -1.38 11.27 5.11
C PHE A 54 -1.10 11.60 3.64
N LEU A 55 -2.14 11.93 2.85
CA LEU A 55 -1.98 12.26 1.43
C LEU A 55 -1.15 13.53 1.23
N ASP A 56 -1.38 14.56 2.06
CA ASP A 56 -0.60 15.81 2.01
C ASP A 56 0.89 15.52 2.26
N ALA A 57 1.21 14.69 3.27
CA ALA A 57 2.58 14.24 3.53
C ALA A 57 3.14 13.37 2.38
N TYR A 58 2.31 12.50 1.81
CA TYR A 58 2.68 11.63 0.69
C TYR A 58 3.03 12.41 -0.57
N HIS A 59 2.32 13.50 -0.85
CA HIS A 59 2.61 14.36 -1.99
C HIS A 59 3.92 15.13 -1.78
N GLN A 60 4.18 15.60 -0.56
CA GLN A 60 5.33 16.46 -0.24
C GLN A 60 6.65 15.71 -0.03
N HIS A 61 6.61 14.49 0.50
CA HIS A 61 7.81 13.76 0.92
C HIS A 61 8.04 12.52 0.07
N GLN A 62 9.31 12.26 -0.27
CA GLN A 62 9.71 11.03 -0.95
C GLN A 62 9.67 9.82 0.00
N VAL A 63 10.03 10.05 1.27
CA VAL A 63 10.04 9.04 2.33
C VAL A 63 9.12 9.51 3.45
N ILE A 64 8.25 8.61 3.91
CA ILE A 64 7.34 8.85 5.02
C ILE A 64 7.58 7.78 6.08
N VAL A 65 7.70 8.21 7.33
CA VAL A 65 7.75 7.34 8.49
C VAL A 65 6.43 7.47 9.23
N LEU A 66 5.63 6.41 9.22
CA LEU A 66 4.31 6.36 9.83
C LEU A 66 4.37 5.54 11.12
N SER A 67 3.97 6.16 12.22
CA SER A 67 3.85 5.49 13.51
C SER A 67 2.37 5.38 13.90
N SER A 68 1.95 4.20 14.33
CA SER A 68 0.60 4.00 14.84
C SER A 68 0.54 2.88 15.87
N GLU A 69 -0.53 2.86 16.65
CA GLU A 69 -0.80 1.75 17.57
C GLU A 69 -1.08 0.45 16.78
N PRO A 70 -0.62 -0.71 17.26
CA PRO A 70 -0.99 -2.01 16.71
C PRO A 70 -2.52 -2.18 16.64
N GLY A 71 -3.01 -2.87 15.61
CA GLY A 71 -4.44 -3.07 15.40
C GLY A 71 -5.17 -1.90 14.73
N SER A 72 -4.48 -0.82 14.34
CA SER A 72 -5.06 0.29 13.58
C SER A 72 -5.35 -0.03 12.10
N GLU A 73 -5.16 -1.28 11.67
CA GLU A 73 -5.31 -1.77 10.30
C GLU A 73 -4.56 -0.94 9.23
N ARG A 74 -3.45 -0.28 9.61
CA ARG A 74 -2.62 0.55 8.72
C ARG A 74 -2.15 -0.21 7.49
N ALA A 75 -1.78 -1.48 7.67
CA ALA A 75 -1.28 -2.35 6.62
C ALA A 75 -2.32 -2.63 5.52
N ILE A 76 -3.60 -2.38 5.79
CA ILE A 76 -4.69 -2.55 4.84
C ILE A 76 -5.15 -1.20 4.31
N GLN A 77 -5.28 -0.18 5.16
CA GLN A 77 -5.82 1.13 4.74
C GLN A 77 -4.79 2.02 4.02
N ILE A 78 -3.54 2.06 4.48
CA ILE A 78 -2.50 2.92 3.87
C ILE A 78 -2.21 2.52 2.43
N PRO A 79 -2.02 1.24 2.08
CA PRO A 79 -1.81 0.86 0.68
C PRO A 79 -3.02 1.20 -0.20
N GLN A 80 -4.25 1.12 0.31
CA GLN A 80 -5.45 1.57 -0.41
C GLN A 80 -5.44 3.08 -0.65
N PHE A 81 -5.05 3.89 0.34
CA PHE A 81 -4.96 5.35 0.15
C PHE A 81 -3.96 5.71 -0.95
N ILE A 82 -2.80 5.05 -0.94
CA ILE A 82 -1.77 5.22 -1.97
C ILE A 82 -2.28 4.70 -3.32
N PHE A 83 -2.99 3.58 -3.36
CA PHE A 83 -3.58 3.01 -4.58
C PHE A 83 -4.49 4.02 -5.29
N PHE A 84 -5.39 4.67 -4.56
CA PHE A 84 -6.26 5.69 -5.17
C PHE A 84 -5.49 6.94 -5.61
N ASP A 85 -4.41 7.32 -4.93
CA ASP A 85 -3.58 8.45 -5.39
C ASP A 85 -2.78 8.09 -6.65
N GLU A 86 -2.17 6.91 -6.68
CA GLU A 86 -1.32 6.41 -7.75
C GLU A 86 -2.10 5.74 -8.90
N TRP A 87 -3.44 5.77 -8.89
CA TRP A 87 -4.30 5.09 -9.87
C TRP A 87 -3.91 5.38 -11.32
N GLU A 88 -3.74 6.66 -11.70
CA GLU A 88 -3.34 7.04 -13.07
C GLU A 88 -1.81 6.93 -13.31
N GLY A 89 -1.07 6.34 -12.36
CA GLY A 89 0.36 6.10 -12.44
C GLY A 89 0.73 4.85 -13.25
N ASN A 90 2.02 4.71 -13.56
CA ASN A 90 2.56 3.56 -14.30
C ASN A 90 3.32 2.55 -13.42
N GLY A 91 3.19 2.63 -12.09
CA GLY A 91 3.98 1.83 -11.17
C GLY A 91 3.13 1.14 -10.11
N LYS A 92 3.58 -0.05 -9.71
CA LYS A 92 2.92 -0.87 -8.69
C LYS A 92 3.20 -0.34 -7.29
N ILE A 93 2.37 -0.74 -6.35
CA ILE A 93 2.54 -0.53 -4.92
C ILE A 93 2.92 -1.87 -4.31
N ALA A 94 4.06 -1.94 -3.64
CA ALA A 94 4.43 -3.09 -2.82
C ALA A 94 4.18 -2.78 -1.34
N CYS A 95 3.53 -3.67 -0.60
CA CYS A 95 3.49 -3.65 0.85
C CYS A 95 4.14 -4.92 1.38
N THR A 96 5.21 -4.79 2.16
CA THR A 96 5.93 -5.94 2.68
C THR A 96 5.48 -6.31 4.08
N HIS A 97 5.48 -7.61 4.38
CA HIS A 97 5.34 -8.15 5.73
C HIS A 97 6.45 -9.15 6.03
N THR A 98 6.78 -9.33 7.30
CA THR A 98 7.78 -10.32 7.74
C THR A 98 7.23 -11.74 7.64
N ARG A 99 5.91 -11.93 7.79
CA ARG A 99 5.25 -13.25 7.85
C ARG A 99 4.35 -13.53 6.64
N ARG A 100 4.43 -14.77 6.14
CA ARG A 100 3.62 -15.24 5.00
C ARG A 100 2.11 -15.18 5.23
N ILE A 101 1.67 -15.47 6.46
CA ILE A 101 0.24 -15.47 6.79
C ILE A 101 -0.35 -14.06 6.76
N GLU A 102 0.45 -13.04 7.13
CA GLU A 102 0.06 -11.63 7.07
C GLU A 102 -0.07 -11.16 5.63
N VAL A 103 0.87 -11.57 4.76
CA VAL A 103 0.79 -11.29 3.31
C VAL A 103 -0.51 -11.80 2.70
N ALA A 104 -0.87 -13.07 2.94
CA ALA A 104 -2.09 -13.65 2.38
C ALA A 104 -3.34 -13.00 2.97
N SER A 105 -3.40 -12.86 4.30
CA SER A 105 -4.53 -12.25 5.01
C SER A 105 -4.76 -10.79 4.61
N ALA A 106 -3.70 -9.99 4.49
CA ALA A 106 -3.79 -8.59 4.07
C ALA A 106 -4.28 -8.45 2.63
N ALA A 107 -3.81 -9.30 1.71
CA ALA A 107 -4.27 -9.31 0.33
C ALA A 107 -5.74 -9.72 0.21
N GLU A 108 -6.16 -10.79 0.89
CA GLU A 108 -7.56 -11.25 0.92
C GLU A 108 -8.49 -10.19 1.52
N ARG A 109 -8.09 -9.59 2.63
CA ARG A 109 -8.86 -8.54 3.30
C ARG A 109 -8.96 -7.29 2.43
N THR A 110 -7.86 -6.83 1.85
CA THR A 110 -7.84 -5.64 0.98
C THR A 110 -8.66 -5.86 -0.28
N ALA A 111 -8.54 -7.02 -0.92
CA ALA A 111 -9.35 -7.36 -2.08
C ALA A 111 -10.85 -7.35 -1.76
N ALA A 112 -11.25 -7.92 -0.60
CA ALA A 112 -12.63 -7.86 -0.14
C ALA A 112 -13.10 -6.43 0.18
N GLU A 113 -12.23 -5.58 0.73
CA GLU A 113 -12.53 -4.17 1.01
C GLU A 113 -12.64 -3.30 -0.25
N MET A 114 -12.01 -3.72 -1.35
CA MET A 114 -12.09 -3.07 -2.66
C MET A 114 -13.12 -3.72 -3.60
N ASP A 115 -13.82 -4.76 -3.14
CA ASP A 115 -14.80 -5.55 -3.91
C ASP A 115 -14.22 -6.24 -5.16
N VAL A 116 -12.94 -6.62 -5.10
CA VAL A 116 -12.21 -7.28 -6.20
C VAL A 116 -11.78 -8.69 -5.82
N HIS A 117 -11.42 -9.49 -6.82
CA HIS A 117 -10.81 -10.80 -6.60
C HIS A 117 -9.30 -10.66 -6.35
N VAL A 118 -8.77 -11.45 -5.40
CA VAL A 118 -7.32 -11.55 -5.21
C VAL A 118 -6.68 -12.06 -6.50
N GLY A 119 -5.64 -11.39 -6.95
CA GLY A 119 -4.97 -11.62 -8.23
C GLY A 119 -5.36 -10.62 -9.33
N ALA A 120 -6.46 -9.88 -9.16
CA ALA A 120 -6.82 -8.77 -10.03
C ALA A 120 -6.04 -7.50 -9.62
N GLU A 121 -6.71 -6.41 -9.22
CA GLU A 121 -6.08 -5.15 -8.78
C GLU A 121 -5.19 -5.33 -7.54
N VAL A 122 -5.63 -6.21 -6.64
CA VAL A 122 -4.94 -6.56 -5.40
C VAL A 122 -4.46 -8.01 -5.48
N GLY A 123 -3.21 -8.26 -5.11
CA GLY A 123 -2.67 -9.61 -5.10
C GLY A 123 -1.52 -9.77 -4.11
N PHE A 124 -0.91 -10.95 -4.15
CA PHE A 124 0.25 -11.23 -3.31
C PHE A 124 1.35 -12.03 -4.01
N ALA A 125 2.56 -11.93 -3.47
CA ALA A 125 3.70 -12.75 -3.86
C ALA A 125 4.55 -13.14 -2.65
N MET A 126 4.75 -14.43 -2.46
CA MET A 126 5.66 -14.98 -1.46
C MET A 126 6.43 -16.17 -2.03
N ARG A 127 7.42 -16.66 -1.29
CA ARG A 127 8.19 -17.81 -1.76
C ARG A 127 7.26 -19.02 -1.96
N PHE A 128 7.31 -19.60 -3.16
CA PHE A 128 6.52 -20.75 -3.62
C PHE A 128 5.02 -20.53 -3.80
N ASP A 129 4.53 -19.30 -3.60
CA ASP A 129 3.10 -19.03 -3.76
C ASP A 129 2.85 -17.57 -4.19
N LYS A 130 2.04 -17.40 -5.22
CA LYS A 130 1.73 -16.08 -5.78
C LYS A 130 0.34 -16.10 -6.39
N LEU A 131 -0.42 -15.04 -6.14
CA LEU A 131 -1.68 -14.77 -6.81
C LEU A 131 -1.67 -13.31 -7.25
N ARG A 132 -1.20 -13.09 -8.49
CA ARG A 132 -1.11 -11.80 -9.17
C ARG A 132 -1.10 -11.99 -10.68
N HIS A 133 -1.59 -11.00 -11.40
CA HIS A 133 -1.55 -10.90 -12.85
C HIS A 133 -0.87 -9.59 -13.28
N ASP A 134 -0.78 -9.36 -14.59
CA ASP A 134 -0.12 -8.16 -15.11
C ASP A 134 -0.83 -6.87 -14.67
N GLN A 135 -2.16 -6.94 -14.52
CA GLN A 135 -3.04 -5.88 -14.03
C GLN A 135 -2.99 -5.68 -12.50
N THR A 136 -2.25 -6.50 -11.75
CA THR A 136 -2.13 -6.30 -10.30
C THR A 136 -1.22 -5.12 -9.99
N GLU A 137 -1.80 -4.13 -9.36
CA GLU A 137 -1.20 -2.85 -9.02
C GLU A 137 -0.82 -2.78 -7.54
N LEU A 138 -1.65 -3.33 -6.64
CA LEU A 138 -1.32 -3.47 -5.22
C LEU A 138 -0.86 -4.88 -4.88
N LEU A 139 0.40 -5.02 -4.48
CA LEU A 139 1.04 -6.29 -4.16
C LEU A 139 1.45 -6.36 -2.70
N TYR A 140 0.86 -7.29 -1.95
CA TYR A 140 1.39 -7.72 -0.67
C TYR A 140 2.49 -8.77 -0.89
N MET A 141 3.62 -8.64 -0.21
CA MET A 141 4.70 -9.62 -0.38
C MET A 141 5.54 -9.78 0.87
N THR A 142 6.35 -10.83 0.92
CA THR A 142 7.33 -10.93 2.00
C THR A 142 8.55 -10.05 1.72
N ASP A 143 9.22 -9.57 2.77
CA ASP A 143 10.48 -8.84 2.63
C ASP A 143 11.49 -9.57 1.73
N ARG A 144 11.60 -10.89 1.91
CA ARG A 144 12.50 -11.73 1.11
C ARG A 144 12.11 -11.75 -0.37
N THR A 145 10.83 -11.78 -0.68
CA THR A 145 10.35 -11.73 -2.07
C THR A 145 10.68 -10.39 -2.71
N LEU A 146 10.57 -9.27 -1.98
CA LEU A 146 10.99 -7.98 -2.49
C LEU A 146 12.52 -7.88 -2.64
N LEU A 147 13.31 -8.49 -1.74
CA LEU A 147 14.77 -8.58 -1.91
C LEU A 147 15.17 -9.37 -3.17
N GLU A 148 14.47 -10.47 -3.47
CA GLU A 148 14.70 -11.23 -4.70
C GLU A 148 14.40 -10.39 -5.96
N VAL A 149 13.41 -9.48 -5.89
CA VAL A 149 13.14 -8.50 -6.95
C VAL A 149 14.27 -7.47 -7.03
N ALA A 150 14.71 -6.91 -5.89
CA ALA A 150 15.81 -5.96 -5.83
C ALA A 150 17.11 -6.51 -6.42
N GLY A 151 17.39 -7.81 -6.22
CA GLY A 151 18.55 -8.48 -6.80
C GLY A 151 18.55 -8.54 -8.33
N LYS A 152 17.36 -8.42 -8.97
CA LYS A 152 17.22 -8.39 -10.44
C LYS A 152 17.01 -6.96 -10.96
N GLN A 153 16.34 -6.12 -10.18
CA GLN A 153 16.01 -4.74 -10.50
C GLN A 153 16.37 -3.85 -9.30
N PRO A 154 17.64 -3.43 -9.16
CA PRO A 154 18.10 -2.67 -7.99
C PRO A 154 17.38 -1.32 -7.78
N ASN A 155 16.82 -0.75 -8.85
CA ASN A 155 16.13 0.53 -8.83
C ASN A 155 14.60 0.39 -8.73
N PHE A 156 14.07 -0.82 -8.51
CA PHE A 156 12.65 -1.07 -8.30
C PHE A 156 11.75 -0.46 -9.38
N ASN A 157 12.16 -0.52 -10.65
CA ASN A 157 11.55 0.21 -11.77
C ASN A 157 10.05 -0.06 -11.96
N ASP A 158 9.57 -1.24 -11.54
CA ASP A 158 8.17 -1.62 -11.65
C ASP A 158 7.28 -0.99 -10.57
N PHE A 159 7.86 -0.30 -9.57
CA PHE A 159 7.16 0.26 -8.42
C PHE A 159 7.14 1.79 -8.42
N ALA A 160 5.97 2.35 -8.12
CA ALA A 160 5.77 3.76 -7.79
C ALA A 160 5.95 3.99 -6.28
N CYS A 161 5.51 3.02 -5.47
CA CYS A 161 5.61 3.09 -4.01
C CYS A 161 6.00 1.75 -3.41
N ILE A 162 6.89 1.77 -2.41
CA ILE A 162 7.23 0.62 -1.59
C ILE A 162 6.93 0.94 -0.13
N ILE A 163 6.13 0.09 0.51
CA ILE A 163 5.72 0.18 1.90
C ILE A 163 6.42 -0.94 2.66
N ILE A 164 7.22 -0.57 3.65
CA ILE A 164 7.86 -1.51 4.58
C ILE A 164 7.04 -1.51 5.87
N ASP A 165 6.26 -2.56 6.08
CA ASP A 165 5.49 -2.73 7.33
C ASP A 165 6.30 -3.41 8.42
N GLU A 166 5.87 -3.23 9.66
CA GLU A 166 6.47 -3.87 10.85
C GLU A 166 7.99 -3.64 10.96
N ALA A 167 8.50 -2.48 10.53
CA ALA A 167 9.93 -2.19 10.50
C ALA A 167 10.62 -2.26 11.88
N HIS A 168 9.83 -2.16 12.95
CA HIS A 168 10.27 -2.32 14.33
C HIS A 168 10.64 -3.77 14.71
N GLU A 169 10.20 -4.79 13.96
CA GLU A 169 10.63 -6.18 14.18
C GLU A 169 12.11 -6.40 13.86
N ARG A 170 12.76 -5.46 13.14
CA ARG A 170 14.20 -5.48 12.83
C ARG A 170 14.70 -6.81 12.24
N ALA A 171 13.90 -7.41 11.36
CA ALA A 171 14.32 -8.62 10.67
C ALA A 171 15.44 -8.27 9.67
N LEU A 172 16.40 -9.19 9.50
CA LEU A 172 17.55 -9.00 8.60
C LEU A 172 17.12 -8.61 7.17
N ALA A 173 16.05 -9.22 6.66
CA ALA A 173 15.56 -8.92 5.33
C ALA A 173 15.02 -7.48 5.22
N THR A 174 14.33 -7.01 6.25
CA THR A 174 13.81 -5.64 6.37
C THR A 174 14.97 -4.62 6.41
N ASP A 175 15.97 -4.86 7.26
CA ASP A 175 17.15 -3.97 7.38
C ASP A 175 17.91 -3.89 6.04
N MET A 176 18.06 -5.02 5.33
CA MET A 176 18.66 -5.04 3.98
C MET A 176 17.82 -4.27 2.95
N LEU A 177 16.49 -4.43 2.97
CA LEU A 177 15.60 -3.68 2.08
C LEU A 177 15.72 -2.17 2.31
N LEU A 178 15.72 -1.72 3.56
CA LEU A 178 15.87 -0.30 3.90
C LEU A 178 17.19 0.27 3.37
N GLY A 179 18.29 -0.49 3.49
CA GLY A 179 19.57 -0.12 2.91
C GLY A 179 19.53 0.01 1.38
N LEU A 180 18.90 -0.94 0.69
CA LEU A 180 18.76 -0.89 -0.78
C LEU A 180 17.82 0.23 -1.23
N LEU A 181 16.70 0.44 -0.53
CA LEU A 181 15.76 1.51 -0.81
C LEU A 181 16.42 2.89 -0.65
N LYS A 182 17.26 3.08 0.38
CA LYS A 182 18.03 4.33 0.56
C LYS A 182 18.92 4.64 -0.65
N VAL A 183 19.52 3.61 -1.27
CA VAL A 183 20.28 3.78 -2.51
C VAL A 183 19.34 4.08 -3.68
N ALA A 184 18.25 3.32 -3.84
CA ALA A 184 17.33 3.48 -4.96
C ALA A 184 16.66 4.87 -4.99
N ILE A 185 16.19 5.39 -3.85
CA ILE A 185 15.54 6.71 -3.77
C ILE A 185 16.49 7.86 -4.11
N SER A 186 17.80 7.69 -3.90
CA SER A 186 18.81 8.67 -4.32
C SER A 186 18.98 8.75 -5.84
N GLN A 187 18.56 7.71 -6.56
CA GLN A 187 18.60 7.62 -8.03
C GLN A 187 17.23 7.84 -8.67
N ARG A 188 16.14 7.57 -7.93
CA ARG A 188 14.75 7.65 -8.38
C ARG A 188 13.93 8.56 -7.50
N THR A 189 13.87 9.84 -7.86
CA THR A 189 13.03 10.85 -7.18
C THR A 189 11.53 10.59 -7.33
N ASP A 190 11.13 9.73 -8.26
CA ASP A 190 9.75 9.33 -8.54
C ASP A 190 9.27 8.10 -7.75
N LEU A 191 10.18 7.40 -7.07
CA LEU A 191 9.89 6.29 -6.15
C LEU A 191 9.58 6.83 -4.75
N LYS A 192 8.39 6.53 -4.24
CA LYS A 192 7.96 6.81 -2.87
C LYS A 192 8.27 5.63 -1.95
N VAL A 193 8.65 5.91 -0.70
CA VAL A 193 8.85 4.90 0.33
C VAL A 193 8.05 5.26 1.57
N VAL A 194 7.25 4.33 2.07
CA VAL A 194 6.56 4.46 3.35
C VAL A 194 7.10 3.39 4.31
N VAL A 195 7.55 3.81 5.49
CA VAL A 195 7.96 2.89 6.55
C VAL A 195 6.93 2.96 7.66
N MET A 196 6.34 1.83 8.00
CA MET A 196 5.33 1.71 9.05
C MET A 196 5.89 0.98 10.27
N LEU A 197 5.63 1.52 11.45
CA LEU A 197 6.14 0.98 12.71
C LEU A 197 5.21 1.28 13.89
N ALA A 198 5.44 0.58 15.01
CA ALA A 198 4.72 0.84 16.25
C ALA A 198 5.12 2.19 16.88
N THR A 199 4.18 2.87 17.53
CA THR A 199 4.40 4.21 18.13
C THR A 199 5.62 4.29 19.06
N SER A 200 5.93 3.22 19.78
CA SER A 200 7.08 3.12 20.69
C SER A 200 8.44 3.29 20.03
N ASP A 201 8.55 3.04 18.72
CA ASP A 201 9.83 2.87 18.03
C ASP A 201 10.15 4.01 17.04
N ALA A 202 9.24 4.98 16.88
CA ALA A 202 9.36 6.06 15.88
C ALA A 202 10.60 6.93 16.06
N GLN A 203 10.92 7.29 17.31
CA GLN A 203 12.06 8.16 17.57
C GLN A 203 13.40 7.51 17.21
N ARG A 204 13.50 6.18 17.31
CA ARG A 204 14.74 5.46 17.00
C ARG A 204 14.98 5.25 15.51
N PHE A 205 13.94 5.40 14.68
CA PHE A 205 14.00 5.15 13.24
C PHE A 205 14.35 6.43 12.44
N LEU A 206 14.20 7.61 13.05
CA LEU A 206 14.47 8.90 12.40
C LEU A 206 15.96 9.29 12.39
N ASP A 207 16.78 8.66 13.24
CA ASP A 207 18.24 8.86 13.32
C ASP A 207 19.01 7.98 12.32
#